data_AF-A0A936CIL0-F1
#
_entry.id   AF-A0A936CIL0-F1
#
_cell.length_a   1.000
_cell.length_b   1.000
_cell.length_c   1.000
_cell.angle_alpha   90.00
_cell.angle_beta   90.00
_cell.angle_gamma   90.00
#
_symmetry.space_group_name_H-M   'P 1'
#
loop_
_entity.id
_entity.type
_entity.pdbx_description
1 polymer ?
#
loop_
_entity_poly.entity_id
_entity_poly.type
_entity_poly.pdbx_seq_one_letter_code
_entity_poly.pdbx_strand_id
1 'polypeptide(L)' 'MNSQLLEGLSDAVGFVGGALLGWWLGQLLGLDPMADGYSAATLGGIALCGIGGGVGLQLARRWRAARNTAD' A
#
# COMPACT_ATOMS: atom_id res chain seq x y z
N MET A 1 -13.74 -23.59 -1.83
CA MET A 1 -13.33 -22.59 -0.82
C MET A 1 -13.16 -21.26 -1.53
N ASN A 2 -13.78 -20.18 -1.02
CA ASN A 2 -14.10 -18.96 -1.77
C ASN A 2 -12.86 -18.25 -2.38
N SER A 3 -12.64 -18.43 -3.68
CA SER A 3 -11.59 -17.77 -4.47
C SER A 3 -11.60 -16.25 -4.27
N GLN A 4 -12.80 -15.65 -4.16
CA GLN A 4 -13.00 -14.22 -3.91
C GLN A 4 -12.48 -13.75 -2.55
N LEU A 5 -12.53 -14.58 -1.50
CA LEU A 5 -11.96 -14.22 -0.19
C LEU A 5 -10.44 -14.21 -0.24
N LEU A 6 -9.85 -15.19 -0.93
CA LEU A 6 -8.40 -15.23 -1.15
C LEU A 6 -7.97 -14.03 -1.99
N GLU A 7 -8.75 -13.65 -3.00
CA GLU A 7 -8.55 -12.46 -3.82
C GLU A 7 -8.65 -11.16 -2.99
N GLY A 8 -9.71 -10.97 -2.21
CA GLY A 8 -9.78 -9.84 -1.29
C GLY A 8 -8.58 -9.77 -0.33
N LEU A 9 -8.14 -10.93 0.18
CA LEU A 9 -7.07 -11.00 1.17
C LEU A 9 -5.72 -10.52 0.64
N SER A 10 -5.20 -11.07 -0.47
CA SER A 10 -3.92 -10.56 -1.00
C SER A 10 -3.99 -9.19 -1.66
N ASP A 11 -5.17 -8.68 -2.03
CA ASP A 11 -5.34 -7.27 -2.38
C ASP A 11 -5.14 -6.40 -1.12
N ALA A 12 -5.77 -6.77 0.00
CA ALA A 12 -5.60 -6.09 1.28
C ALA A 12 -4.15 -6.18 1.79
N VAL A 13 -3.50 -7.35 1.70
CA VAL A 13 -2.08 -7.51 2.07
C VAL A 13 -1.18 -6.68 1.16
N GLY A 14 -1.45 -6.64 -0.15
CA GLY A 14 -0.73 -5.78 -1.09
C GLY A 14 -0.86 -4.30 -0.75
N PHE A 15 -2.08 -3.86 -0.43
CA PHE A 15 -2.35 -2.48 0.00
C PHE A 15 -1.66 -2.14 1.31
N VAL A 16 -1.82 -2.95 2.35
CA VAL A 16 -1.22 -2.71 3.68
C VAL A 16 0.30 -2.74 3.59
N GLY A 17 0.87 -3.72 2.89
CA GLY A 17 2.31 -3.81 2.66
C GLY A 17 2.85 -2.60 1.90
N GLY A 18 2.16 -2.16 0.84
CA GLY A 18 2.50 -0.96 0.11
C GLY A 18 2.42 0.31 0.96
N ALA A 19 1.38 0.44 1.79
CA ALA A 19 1.18 1.59 2.66
C ALA A 19 2.26 1.66 3.75
N LEU A 20 2.67 0.52 4.31
CA LEU A 20 3.76 0.42 5.28
C LEU A 20 5.12 0.80 4.66
N LEU A 21 5.38 0.40 3.40
CA LEU A 21 6.57 0.84 2.68
C LEU A 21 6.54 2.35 2.43
N GLY A 22 5.39 2.89 2.06
CA GLY A 22 5.17 4.33 1.95
C GLY A 22 5.40 5.07 3.27
N TRP A 23 4.94 4.50 4.38
CA TRP A 23 5.20 5.04 5.73
C TRP A 23 6.70 5.06 6.06
N TRP A 24 7.41 3.97 5.81
CA TRP A 24 8.86 3.91 6.04
C TRP A 24 9.63 4.92 5.20
N LEU A 25 9.27 5.07 3.91
CA LEU A 25 9.84 6.11 3.06
C LEU A 25 9.51 7.51 3.56
N GLY A 26 8.27 7.75 4.01
CA GLY A 26 7.87 8.99 4.65
C GLY A 26 8.73 9.31 5.87
N GLN A 27 8.94 8.32 6.75
CA GLN A 27 9.78 8.46 7.94
C GLN A 27 11.23 8.84 7.60
N LEU A 28 11.80 8.22 6.56
CA LEU A 28 13.16 8.55 6.07
C LEU A 28 13.25 9.98 5.50
N LEU A 29 12.16 10.48 4.93
CA LEU A 29 12.07 11.84 4.37
C LEU A 29 11.64 12.88 5.43
N GLY A 30 11.40 12.48 6.68
CA GLY A 30 10.87 13.36 7.74
C GLY A 30 9.40 13.74 7.54
N LEU A 31 8.69 13.04 6.67
CA LEU A 31 7.26 13.18 6.41
C LEU A 31 6.50 12.25 7.35
N ASP A 32 6.22 12.72 8.56
CA ASP A 32 5.54 11.92 9.58
C ASP A 32 4.00 12.08 9.49
N PRO A 33 3.26 11.06 9.01
CA PRO A 33 1.80 11.12 8.93
C PRO A 33 1.09 11.15 10.29
N MET A 34 1.78 10.83 11.38
CA MET A 34 1.23 10.82 12.75
C MET A 34 1.69 12.03 13.57
N ALA A 35 2.40 12.98 12.97
CA ALA A 35 2.77 14.22 13.63
C ALA A 35 1.54 15.08 13.93
N ASP A 36 1.56 15.76 15.08
CA ASP A 36 0.48 16.63 15.51
C ASP A 36 0.25 17.80 14.54
N GLY A 37 -1.02 18.03 14.20
CA GLY A 37 -1.44 19.08 13.28
C GLY A 37 -1.32 18.71 11.79
N TYR A 38 -1.79 19.60 10.92
CA TYR A 38 -1.81 19.39 9.46
C TYR A 38 -0.63 20.10 8.79
N SER A 39 0.59 19.79 9.25
CA SER A 39 1.78 20.30 8.59
C SER A 39 1.93 19.73 7.18
N ALA A 40 2.68 20.41 6.30
CA ALA A 40 2.99 19.88 4.98
C ALA A 40 3.71 18.52 5.05
N ALA A 41 4.49 18.29 6.11
CA ALA A 41 5.15 17.01 6.37
C ALA A 41 4.14 15.90 6.70
N THR A 42 3.14 16.20 7.53
CA THR A 42 2.04 15.27 7.87
C THR A 42 1.21 14.90 6.66
N LEU A 43 0.79 15.92 5.88
CA LEU A 43 0.06 15.72 4.62
C LEU A 43 0.88 14.93 3.60
N GLY A 44 2.17 15.25 3.48
CA GLY A 44 3.11 14.53 2.63
C GLY A 44 3.24 13.07 3.04
N GLY A 45 3.36 12.78 4.33
CA GLY A 45 3.44 11.42 4.86
C GLY A 45 2.18 10.61 4.58
N ILE A 46 0.99 11.20 4.79
CA ILE A 46 -0.30 10.55 4.50
C ILE A 46 -0.41 10.25 3.00
N ALA A 47 -0.05 11.23 2.15
CA ALA A 47 -0.05 11.03 0.70
C ALA A 47 0.91 9.91 0.28
N LEU A 48 2.10 9.84 0.89
CA LEU A 48 3.10 8.81 0.59
C LEU A 48 2.62 7.41 1.01
N CYS A 49 1.97 7.28 2.16
CA CYS A 49 1.29 6.05 2.58
C CYS A 49 0.17 5.65 1.60
N GLY A 50 -0.65 6.61 1.17
CA GLY A 50 -1.74 6.38 0.22
C GLY A 50 -1.23 5.91 -1.15
N ILE A 51 -0.19 6.57 -1.67
CA ILE A 51 0.47 6.19 -2.93
C ILE A 51 1.11 4.81 -2.78
N GLY A 52 1.83 4.56 -1.68
CA GLY A 52 2.43 3.27 -1.37
C GLY A 52 1.39 2.15 -1.37
N GLY A 53 0.27 2.35 -0.68
CA GLY A 53 -0.82 1.38 -0.64
C GLY A 53 -1.47 1.14 -1.99
N GLY A 54 -1.72 2.20 -2.77
CA GLY A 54 -2.24 2.08 -4.13
C GLY A 54 -1.32 1.30 -5.07
N VAL A 55 -0.01 1.56 -5.01
CA VAL A 55 1.01 0.83 -5.79
C VAL A 55 1.10 -0.62 -5.34
N GLY A 56 1.11 -0.88 -4.03
CA GLY A 56 1.15 -2.25 -3.48
C GLY A 56 -0.06 -3.09 -3.86
N LEU A 57 -1.26 -2.48 -3.86
CA LEU A 57 -2.49 -3.11 -4.36
C LEU A 57 -2.39 -3.46 -5.85
N GLN A 58 -1.94 -2.51 -6.68
CA GLN A 58 -1.75 -2.75 -8.11
C GLN A 58 -0.72 -3.85 -8.39
N LEU A 59 0.36 -3.91 -7.60
CA LEU A 59 1.38 -4.94 -7.72
C LEU A 59 0.83 -6.33 -7.35
N ALA A 60 0.04 -6.42 -6.27
CA ALA A 60 -0.60 -7.67 -5.85
C ALA A 60 -1.60 -8.17 -6.91
N ARG A 61 -2.40 -7.27 -7.49
CA ARG A 61 -3.30 -7.58 -8.61
C ARG A 61 -2.55 -8.07 -9.84
N ARG A 62 -1.48 -7.36 -10.22
CA ARG A 62 -0.65 -7.72 -11.38
C ARG A 62 0.06 -9.07 -11.18
N TRP A 63 0.55 -9.35 -9.98
CA TRP A 63 1.18 -10.62 -9.64
C TRP A 63 0.22 -11.81 -9.72
N ARG A 64 -1.04 -11.61 -9.30
CA ARG A 64 -2.09 -12.63 -9.46
C ARG A 64 -2.50 -12.85 -10.90
N ALA A 65 -2.71 -11.78 -11.66
CA ALA A 65 -3.04 -11.89 -13.08
C ALA A 65 -1.95 -12.69 -13.83
N ALA A 66 -0.68 -12.45 -13.51
CA ALA A 66 0.44 -13.22 -14.05
C ALA A 66 0.41 -14.71 -13.66
N ARG A 67 0.00 -15.05 -12.43
CA ARG A 67 -0.14 -16.44 -11.97
C ARG A 67 -1.34 -17.16 -12.58
N ASN A 68 -2.47 -16.48 -12.79
CA ASN A 68 -3.65 -17.05 -13.44
C ASN A 68 -3.48 -17.27 -14.95
N THR A 69 -2.43 -16.73 -15.57
CA THR A 69 -2.10 -16.94 -16.99
C THR A 69 -1.13 -18.12 -17.20
N ALA A 70 -0.57 -18.68 -16.11
CA ALA A 70 0.39 -19.78 -16.17
C ALA A 70 -0.24 -21.18 -16.06
N ASP A 71 -1.58 -21.26 -16.00
CA ASP A 71 -2.41 -22.47 -16.13
C ASP A 71 -3.18 -22.43 -17.45
#